data_AF-A0A948RTU8-F1
#
_entry.id   AF-A0A948RTU8-F1
#
_cell.length_a   1.000
_cell.length_b   1.000
_cell.length_c   1.000
_cell.angle_alpha   90.00
_cell.angle_beta   90.00
_cell.angle_gamma   90.00
#
_symmetry.space_group_name_H-M   'P 1'
#
loop_
_entity.id
_entity.type
_entity.pdbx_description
1 polymer ?
#
loop_
_entity_poly.entity_id
_entity_poly.type
_entity_poly.pdbx_seq_one_letter_code
_entity_poly.pdbx_strand_id
1 'polypeptide(L)'
;MRGHIRIILAVGLLVAISTTPLAAVPPPHPLSASGGMKETEQVLLQTDRVIERARDLVRDAGSIQRTAVAIQAEAFMDRAQQSQRDAWGDFRRQRWAQAANISLKAREYALKAIELSQVEFKAHESLVTLLEQTREMAVEAKAEIRESGRPEAIQWLQTAEDQLRRAQEAYRETRLRQSIRFAVVARDLIRRALDASRGSGPDEVGRVRSDLEQTDGLLLEVEASLREGLGGSDLQTMVQRAKEVQDRSWRAYRDGKPKQASRLTNIARERALAVLLHLQAAPDPQDLQASLNLLSSLYESIQSAAASVDDESIRQLLLRGREHLLKAEREMAAGKIERALNEARASEALLREASERIPSP
;
A
#
# COMPACT_ATOMS: atom_id res chain seq x y z
N MET A 1 44.23 -28.43 15.56
CA MET A 1 44.20 -27.32 16.53
C MET A 1 42.94 -26.53 16.30
N ARG A 2 42.09 -26.43 17.34
CA ARG A 2 40.79 -25.74 17.32
C ARG A 2 41.03 -24.23 17.46
N GLY A 3 40.48 -23.43 16.54
CA GLY A 3 40.51 -21.98 16.58
C GLY A 3 39.10 -21.44 16.38
N HIS A 4 38.61 -20.71 17.37
CA HIS A 4 37.21 -20.37 17.60
C HIS A 4 36.63 -19.36 16.60
N ILE A 5 35.43 -19.67 16.12
CA ILE A 5 34.48 -18.73 15.49
C ILE A 5 34.02 -17.75 16.57
N ARG A 6 34.32 -16.46 16.41
CA ARG A 6 33.61 -15.38 17.12
C ARG A 6 32.46 -14.91 16.25
N ILE A 7 31.27 -15.27 16.70
CA ILE A 7 29.97 -14.76 16.26
C ILE A 7 29.96 -13.25 16.54
N ILE A 8 29.89 -12.43 15.49
CA ILE A 8 29.50 -11.03 15.62
C ILE A 8 27.98 -11.03 15.74
N LEU A 9 27.51 -10.74 16.97
CA LEU A 9 26.13 -10.40 17.24
C LEU A 9 25.74 -9.23 16.33
N ALA A 10 24.72 -9.44 15.49
CA ALA A 10 23.99 -8.35 14.88
C ALA A 10 23.38 -7.51 15.99
N VAL A 11 23.80 -6.24 16.07
CA VAL A 11 23.16 -5.20 16.86
C VAL A 11 21.78 -4.99 16.24
N GLY A 12 20.78 -5.69 16.78
CA GLY A 12 19.39 -5.30 16.66
C GLY A 12 19.24 -3.98 17.38
N LEU A 13 19.40 -2.88 16.65
CA LEU A 13 19.00 -1.56 17.10
C LEU A 13 17.46 -1.56 17.14
N LEU A 14 16.94 -2.08 18.25
CA LEU A 14 15.58 -1.92 18.70
C LEU A 14 15.42 -0.41 18.97
N VAL A 15 15.07 0.36 17.94
CA VAL A 15 14.36 1.61 18.19
C VAL A 15 13.03 1.16 18.78
N ALA A 16 12.98 1.12 20.11
CA ALA A 16 11.75 1.07 20.86
C ALA A 16 11.02 2.38 20.60
N ILE A 17 10.45 2.54 19.40
CA ILE A 17 9.30 3.40 19.24
C ILE A 17 8.31 2.77 20.19
N SER A 18 8.05 3.45 21.30
CA SER A 18 6.98 3.08 22.20
C SER A 18 5.72 3.08 21.37
N THR A 19 5.36 1.90 20.84
CA THR A 19 4.03 1.58 20.39
C THR A 19 3.23 1.59 21.68
N THR A 20 2.91 2.79 22.19
CA THR A 20 1.80 2.93 23.11
C THR A 20 0.65 2.25 22.38
N PRO A 21 0.20 1.07 22.85
CA PRO A 21 -0.89 0.39 22.18
C PRO A 21 -1.99 1.43 22.05
N LEU A 22 -2.61 1.53 20.87
CA LEU A 22 -3.85 2.28 20.74
C LEU A 22 -4.77 1.65 21.78
N ALA A 23 -4.88 2.28 22.96
CA ALA A 23 -5.84 1.88 23.96
C ALA A 23 -7.16 1.96 23.23
N ALA A 24 -7.80 0.81 23.04
CA ALA A 24 -9.03 0.69 22.29
C ALA A 24 -9.97 1.77 22.82
N VAL A 25 -10.28 2.77 21.98
CA VAL A 25 -11.17 3.85 22.38
C VAL A 25 -12.50 3.16 22.68
N PRO A 26 -12.99 3.20 23.94
CA PRO A 26 -14.20 2.50 24.29
C PRO A 26 -15.36 3.01 23.42
N PRO A 27 -16.26 2.12 22.97
CA PRO A 27 -17.40 2.52 22.15
C PRO A 27 -18.25 3.56 22.91
N PRO A 28 -18.87 4.52 22.19
CA PRO A 28 -19.65 5.57 22.84
C PRO A 28 -20.83 4.95 23.59
N HIS A 29 -20.90 5.18 24.91
CA HIS A 29 -22.09 4.83 25.69
C HIS A 29 -23.23 5.81 25.34
N PRO A 30 -24.47 5.33 25.21
CA PRO A 30 -25.62 6.22 25.00
C PRO A 30 -25.77 7.16 26.20
N LEU A 31 -25.74 8.47 25.93
CA LEU A 31 -25.85 9.53 26.94
C LEU A 31 -27.22 9.44 27.64
N SER A 32 -27.22 9.37 28.98
CA SER A 32 -28.45 9.40 29.78
C SER A 32 -28.96 10.83 29.94
N ALA A 33 -30.28 11.02 29.84
CA ALA A 33 -30.93 12.33 29.72
C ALA A 33 -30.70 13.33 30.88
N SER A 34 -30.14 12.89 32.02
CA SER A 34 -29.85 13.75 33.18
C SER A 34 -28.37 14.10 33.39
N GLY A 35 -27.45 13.53 32.60
CA GLY A 35 -25.99 13.76 32.69
C GLY A 35 -25.40 14.67 31.60
N GLY A 36 -26.24 15.19 30.69
CA GLY A 36 -25.82 15.63 29.37
C GLY A 36 -24.74 16.71 29.28
N MET A 37 -24.71 17.71 30.15
CA MET A 37 -23.73 18.81 30.01
C MET A 37 -22.29 18.36 30.30
N LYS A 38 -22.04 17.75 31.47
CA LYS A 38 -20.69 17.33 31.88
C LYS A 38 -20.16 16.20 31.00
N GLU A 39 -21.04 15.26 30.62
CA GLU A 39 -20.68 14.17 29.72
C GLU A 39 -20.34 14.69 28.32
N THR A 40 -21.13 15.60 27.75
CA THR A 40 -20.82 16.23 26.46
C THR A 40 -19.52 17.03 26.52
N GLU A 41 -19.27 17.80 27.59
CA GLU A 41 -18.01 18.51 27.78
C GLU A 41 -16.81 17.56 27.80
N GLN A 42 -16.92 16.43 28.49
CA GLN A 42 -15.88 15.41 28.51
C GLN A 42 -15.64 14.82 27.11
N VAL A 43 -16.70 14.55 26.33
CA VAL A 43 -16.58 14.07 24.93
C VAL A 43 -15.84 15.09 24.07
N LEU A 44 -16.20 16.38 24.18
CA LEU A 44 -15.54 17.47 23.46
C LEU A 44 -14.05 17.54 23.79
N LEU A 45 -13.70 17.59 25.08
CA LEU A 45 -12.30 17.65 25.54
C LEU A 45 -11.48 16.43 25.11
N GLN A 46 -12.06 15.22 25.15
CA GLN A 46 -11.40 14.02 24.64
C GLN A 46 -11.15 14.11 23.13
N THR A 47 -12.11 14.59 22.37
CA THR A 47 -11.97 14.77 20.93
C THR A 47 -10.91 15.82 20.59
N ASP A 48 -10.81 16.91 21.34
CA ASP A 48 -9.75 17.92 21.17
C ASP A 48 -8.35 17.29 21.30
N ARG A 49 -8.14 16.40 22.28
CA ARG A 49 -6.87 15.66 22.44
C ARG A 49 -6.57 14.74 21.25
N VAL A 50 -7.58 14.07 20.70
CA VAL A 50 -7.41 13.22 19.50
C VAL A 50 -7.05 14.08 18.29
N ILE A 51 -7.70 15.23 18.11
CA ILE A 51 -7.41 16.18 17.03
C ILE A 51 -6.00 16.73 17.18
N GLU A 52 -5.57 17.12 18.38
CA GLU A 52 -4.19 17.59 18.61
C GLU A 52 -3.16 16.54 18.21
N ARG A 53 -3.33 15.28 18.66
CA ARG A 53 -2.47 14.17 18.24
C ARG A 53 -2.50 13.93 16.73
N ALA A 54 -3.69 13.99 16.11
CA ALA A 54 -3.83 13.84 14.66
C ALA A 54 -3.09 14.95 13.91
N ARG A 55 -3.14 16.19 14.40
CA ARG A 55 -2.43 17.33 13.82
C ARG A 55 -0.92 17.10 13.76
N ASP A 56 -0.33 16.63 14.87
CA ASP A 56 1.11 16.37 14.92
C ASP A 56 1.50 15.30 13.91
N LEU A 57 0.77 14.18 13.85
CA LEU A 57 1.05 13.09 12.91
C LEU A 57 0.87 13.50 11.44
N VAL A 58 -0.18 14.26 11.13
CA VAL A 58 -0.42 14.77 9.76
C VAL A 58 0.67 15.77 9.36
N ARG A 59 1.08 16.66 10.28
CA ARG A 59 2.18 17.60 10.03
C ARG A 59 3.48 16.87 9.77
N ASP A 60 3.80 15.87 10.59
CA ASP A 60 5.04 15.10 10.46
C ASP A 60 5.05 14.33 9.13
N ALA A 61 3.93 13.70 8.74
CA ALA A 61 3.78 13.05 7.44
C ALA A 61 3.89 14.04 6.26
N GLY A 62 3.20 15.19 6.34
CA GLY A 62 3.23 16.23 5.30
C GLY A 62 4.59 16.93 5.17
N SER A 63 5.39 16.95 6.23
CA SER A 63 6.77 17.48 6.19
C SER A 63 7.73 16.60 5.38
N ILE A 64 7.42 15.30 5.29
CA ILE A 64 8.22 14.32 4.57
C ILE A 64 7.87 14.37 3.07
N GLN A 65 6.58 14.45 2.72
CA GLN A 65 6.14 14.46 1.33
C GLN A 65 4.68 14.90 1.16
N ARG A 66 4.39 15.64 0.07
CA ARG A 66 3.02 15.91 -0.38
C ARG A 66 2.56 14.83 -1.36
N THR A 67 2.19 13.66 -0.85
CA THR A 67 1.50 12.65 -1.66
C THR A 67 -0.01 12.93 -1.69
N ALA A 68 -0.75 12.21 -2.55
CA ALA A 68 -2.20 12.22 -2.52
C ALA A 68 -2.76 11.80 -1.15
N VAL A 69 -2.11 10.84 -0.49
CA VAL A 69 -2.49 10.36 0.86
C VAL A 69 -2.29 11.45 1.91
N ALA A 70 -1.16 12.17 1.87
CA ALA A 70 -0.92 13.31 2.76
C ALA A 70 -1.97 14.42 2.58
N ILE A 71 -2.28 14.79 1.32
CA ILE A 71 -3.33 15.78 1.00
C ILE A 71 -4.68 15.32 1.55
N GLN A 72 -4.95 14.03 1.45
CA GLN A 72 -6.20 13.46 1.92
C GLN A 72 -6.29 13.44 3.46
N ALA A 73 -5.19 13.12 4.14
CA ALA A 73 -5.07 13.19 5.59
C ALA A 73 -5.26 14.62 6.09
N GLU A 74 -4.67 15.61 5.40
CA GLU A 74 -4.92 17.04 5.63
C GLU A 74 -6.41 17.39 5.46
N ALA A 75 -7.06 16.90 4.41
CA ALA A 75 -8.49 17.17 4.17
C ALA A 75 -9.39 16.59 5.29
N PHE A 76 -9.08 15.40 5.79
CA PHE A 76 -9.77 14.83 6.95
C PHE A 76 -9.48 15.62 8.22
N MET A 77 -8.24 16.08 8.40
CA MET A 77 -7.85 16.91 9.53
C MET A 77 -8.62 18.25 9.55
N ASP A 78 -8.79 18.89 8.39
CA ASP A 78 -9.58 20.11 8.25
C ASP A 78 -11.06 19.89 8.60
N ARG A 79 -11.65 18.78 8.12
CA ARG A 79 -13.03 18.38 8.47
C ARG A 79 -13.20 18.09 9.96
N ALA A 80 -12.22 17.46 10.59
CA ALA A 80 -12.22 17.20 12.03
C ALA A 80 -12.22 18.51 12.82
N GLN A 81 -11.32 19.45 12.49
CA GLN A 81 -11.26 20.75 13.16
C GLN A 81 -12.55 21.55 12.97
N GLN A 82 -13.09 21.58 11.76
CA GLN A 82 -14.34 22.29 11.46
C GLN A 82 -15.50 21.72 12.28
N SER A 83 -15.69 20.40 12.24
CA SER A 83 -16.75 19.72 12.99
C SER A 83 -16.61 19.98 14.49
N GLN A 84 -15.40 19.95 15.05
CA GLN A 84 -15.19 20.20 16.46
C GLN A 84 -15.47 21.66 16.86
N ARG A 85 -15.17 22.65 16.00
CA ARG A 85 -15.57 24.05 16.21
C ARG A 85 -17.10 24.19 16.25
N ASP A 86 -17.80 23.51 15.34
CA ASP A 86 -19.26 23.50 15.29
C ASP A 86 -19.87 22.83 16.53
N ALA A 87 -19.27 21.73 16.99
CA ALA A 87 -19.65 21.03 18.21
C ALA A 87 -19.55 21.93 19.45
N TRP A 88 -18.44 22.67 19.60
CA TRP A 88 -18.30 23.67 20.66
C TRP A 88 -19.31 24.82 20.54
N GLY A 89 -19.64 25.23 19.31
CA GLY A 89 -20.71 26.20 19.06
C GLY A 89 -22.08 25.73 19.52
N ASP A 90 -22.40 24.46 19.31
CA ASP A 90 -23.65 23.84 19.76
C ASP A 90 -23.69 23.64 21.26
N PHE A 91 -22.56 23.28 21.86
CA PHE A 91 -22.43 23.17 23.32
C PHE A 91 -22.74 24.50 24.01
N ARG A 92 -22.17 25.61 23.52
CA ARG A 92 -22.44 26.97 24.03
C ARG A 92 -23.91 27.39 23.88
N ARG A 93 -24.60 26.88 22.85
CA ARG A 93 -26.05 27.07 22.64
C ARG A 93 -26.92 26.09 23.44
N GLN A 94 -26.34 25.35 24.39
CA GLN A 94 -27.00 24.34 25.21
C GLN A 94 -27.61 23.18 24.42
N ARG A 95 -27.14 22.94 23.19
CA ARG A 95 -27.57 21.81 22.34
C ARG A 95 -26.66 20.60 22.56
N TRP A 96 -26.59 20.11 23.80
CA TRP A 96 -25.56 19.16 24.23
C TRP A 96 -25.54 17.84 23.46
N ALA A 97 -26.71 17.28 23.13
CA ALA A 97 -26.81 16.04 22.35
C ALA A 97 -26.28 16.23 20.91
N GLN A 98 -26.61 17.36 20.29
CA GLN A 98 -26.10 17.71 18.95
C GLN A 98 -24.58 17.94 18.98
N ALA A 99 -24.09 18.68 19.98
CA ALA A 99 -22.66 18.90 20.19
C ALA A 99 -21.88 17.59 20.36
N ALA A 100 -22.38 16.66 21.18
CA ALA A 100 -21.75 15.36 21.36
C ALA A 100 -21.68 14.57 20.03
N ASN A 101 -22.78 14.52 19.27
CA ASN A 101 -22.82 13.82 17.98
C ASN A 101 -21.85 14.43 16.95
N ILE A 102 -21.76 15.76 16.86
CA ILE A 102 -20.82 16.41 15.95
C ILE A 102 -19.37 16.16 16.41
N SER A 103 -19.10 16.19 17.72
CA SER A 103 -17.76 15.91 18.25
C SER A 103 -17.32 14.46 17.99
N LEU A 104 -18.23 13.48 18.07
CA LEU A 104 -17.91 12.09 17.70
C LEU A 104 -17.56 11.98 16.21
N LYS A 105 -18.27 12.67 15.31
CA LYS A 105 -17.90 12.74 13.88
C LYS A 105 -16.53 13.40 13.67
N ALA A 106 -16.24 14.47 14.41
CA ALA A 106 -14.92 15.11 14.38
C ALA A 106 -13.81 14.13 14.79
N ARG A 107 -14.07 13.31 15.81
CA ARG A 107 -13.16 12.25 16.26
C ARG A 107 -12.94 11.17 15.20
N GLU A 108 -13.99 10.73 14.51
CA GLU A 108 -13.87 9.78 13.39
C GLU A 108 -12.98 10.33 12.27
N TYR A 109 -13.16 11.60 11.88
CA TYR A 109 -12.28 12.24 10.89
C TYR A 109 -10.83 12.34 11.36
N ALA A 110 -10.60 12.69 12.63
CA ALA A 110 -9.24 12.75 13.19
C ALA A 110 -8.56 11.37 13.21
N LEU A 111 -9.29 10.31 13.56
CA LEU A 111 -8.77 8.94 13.54
C LEU A 111 -8.44 8.47 12.12
N LYS A 112 -9.25 8.81 11.12
CA LYS A 112 -8.95 8.53 9.71
C LYS A 112 -7.70 9.28 9.23
N ALA A 113 -7.53 10.53 9.63
CA ALA A 113 -6.31 11.29 9.34
C ALA A 113 -5.07 10.61 9.94
N ILE A 114 -5.16 10.15 11.20
CA ILE A 114 -4.08 9.38 11.85
C ILE A 114 -3.74 8.10 11.09
N GLU A 115 -4.76 7.33 10.71
CA GLU A 115 -4.58 6.06 9.99
C GLU A 115 -3.83 6.27 8.68
N LEU A 116 -4.27 7.23 7.85
CA LEU A 116 -3.64 7.56 6.59
C LEU A 116 -2.19 8.01 6.76
N SER A 117 -1.92 8.91 7.72
CA SER A 117 -0.56 9.38 8.00
C SER A 117 0.36 8.25 8.47
N GLN A 118 -0.15 7.27 9.24
CA GLN A 118 0.64 6.13 9.69
C GLN A 118 0.98 5.15 8.57
N VAL A 119 0.07 4.91 7.62
CA VAL A 119 0.31 4.03 6.47
C VAL A 119 1.43 4.61 5.61
N GLU A 120 1.36 5.90 5.30
CA GLU A 120 2.37 6.59 4.50
C GLU A 120 3.73 6.61 5.20
N PHE A 121 3.74 6.94 6.49
CA PHE A 121 4.96 6.96 7.29
C PHE A 121 5.66 5.59 7.33
N LYS A 122 4.91 4.51 7.58
CA LYS A 122 5.46 3.14 7.57
C LYS A 122 5.99 2.73 6.20
N ALA A 123 5.28 3.06 5.12
CA ALA A 123 5.73 2.78 3.76
C ALA A 123 7.04 3.51 3.45
N HIS A 124 7.15 4.77 3.89
CA HIS A 124 8.33 5.58 3.75
C HIS A 124 9.52 5.03 4.55
N GLU A 125 9.34 4.73 5.85
CA GLU A 125 10.37 4.10 6.70
C GLU A 125 10.86 2.76 6.12
N SER A 126 9.94 1.95 5.62
CA SER A 126 10.25 0.66 5.00
C SER A 126 11.12 0.83 3.75
N LEU A 127 10.80 1.83 2.92
CA LEU A 127 11.59 2.15 1.73
C LEU A 127 12.97 2.73 2.09
N VAL A 128 13.06 3.62 3.08
CA VAL A 128 14.34 4.14 3.58
C VAL A 128 15.23 2.99 4.06
N THR A 129 14.67 2.11 4.89
CA THR A 129 15.36 0.92 5.40
C THR A 129 15.84 0.02 4.25
N LEU A 130 15.00 -0.20 3.22
CA LEU A 130 15.38 -0.97 2.04
C LEU A 130 16.55 -0.33 1.28
N LEU A 131 16.52 0.98 1.07
CA LEU A 131 17.60 1.71 0.38
C LEU A 131 18.91 1.67 1.19
N GLU A 132 18.83 1.83 2.51
CA GLU A 132 19.99 1.77 3.41
C GLU A 132 20.62 0.39 3.44
N GLN A 133 19.83 -0.67 3.66
CA GLN A 133 20.31 -2.05 3.63
C GLN A 133 20.92 -2.42 2.27
N THR A 134 20.32 -1.95 1.17
CA THR A 134 20.84 -2.20 -0.18
C THR A 134 22.17 -1.47 -0.40
N ARG A 135 22.31 -0.25 0.13
CA ARG A 135 23.57 0.50 0.11
C ARG A 135 24.66 -0.18 0.93
N GLU A 136 24.35 -0.62 2.15
CA GLU A 136 25.29 -1.34 3.02
C GLU A 136 25.78 -2.62 2.33
N MET A 137 24.87 -3.39 1.76
CA MET A 137 25.20 -4.60 0.99
C MET A 137 26.12 -4.29 -0.21
N ALA A 138 25.91 -3.18 -0.91
CA ALA A 138 26.78 -2.76 -2.01
C ALA A 138 28.20 -2.42 -1.53
N VAL A 139 28.33 -1.75 -0.37
CA VAL A 139 29.62 -1.39 0.25
C VAL A 139 30.39 -2.65 0.65
N GLU A 140 29.73 -3.60 1.33
CA GLU A 140 30.33 -4.87 1.71
C GLU A 140 30.77 -5.67 0.48
N ALA A 141 29.90 -5.77 -0.53
CA ALA A 141 30.19 -6.49 -1.77
C ALA A 141 31.39 -5.91 -2.52
N LYS A 142 31.58 -4.59 -2.50
CA LYS A 142 32.67 -3.93 -3.21
C LYS A 142 34.06 -4.38 -2.75
N ALA A 143 34.25 -4.60 -1.45
CA ALA A 143 35.52 -5.08 -0.91
C ALA A 143 35.81 -6.51 -1.41
N GLU A 144 34.84 -7.41 -1.26
CA GLU A 144 34.94 -8.81 -1.66
C GLU A 144 35.16 -8.96 -3.19
N ILE A 145 34.39 -8.23 -3.98
CA ILE A 145 34.47 -8.27 -5.45
C ILE A 145 35.81 -7.74 -5.94
N ARG A 146 36.32 -6.67 -5.33
CA ARG A 146 37.63 -6.12 -5.67
C ARG A 146 38.76 -7.11 -5.40
N GLU A 147 38.70 -7.82 -4.27
CA GLU A 147 39.68 -8.87 -3.93
C GLU A 147 39.63 -10.04 -4.93
N SER A 148 38.44 -10.43 -5.37
CA SER A 148 38.28 -11.52 -6.35
C SER A 148 38.87 -11.20 -7.73
N GLY A 149 38.90 -9.91 -8.12
CA GLY A 149 39.37 -9.45 -9.43
C GLY A 149 38.53 -9.92 -10.63
N ARG A 150 37.33 -10.48 -10.40
CA ARG A 150 36.53 -11.10 -11.47
C ARG A 150 35.75 -10.07 -12.30
N PRO A 151 35.97 -9.98 -13.62
CA PRO A 151 35.33 -8.96 -14.45
C PRO A 151 33.80 -8.99 -14.43
N GLU A 152 33.21 -10.19 -14.44
CA GLU A 152 31.75 -10.37 -14.40
C GLU A 152 31.15 -9.83 -13.10
N ALA A 153 31.76 -10.13 -11.95
CA ALA A 153 31.33 -9.63 -10.65
C ALA A 153 31.40 -8.10 -10.59
N ILE A 154 32.46 -7.51 -11.14
CA ILE A 154 32.63 -6.05 -11.24
C ILE A 154 31.51 -5.43 -12.08
N GLN A 155 31.17 -6.01 -13.24
CA GLN A 155 30.11 -5.50 -14.11
C GLN A 155 28.72 -5.56 -13.44
N TRP A 156 28.41 -6.65 -12.75
CA TRP A 156 27.16 -6.79 -12.01
C TRP A 156 27.05 -5.74 -10.90
N LEU A 157 28.12 -5.52 -10.13
CA LEU A 157 28.15 -4.52 -9.08
C LEU A 157 27.96 -3.11 -9.62
N GLN A 158 28.64 -2.74 -10.71
CA GLN A 158 28.48 -1.43 -11.35
C GLN A 158 27.03 -1.18 -11.78
N THR A 159 26.41 -2.18 -12.42
CA THR A 159 25.00 -2.11 -12.81
C THR A 159 24.09 -1.96 -11.58
N ALA A 160 24.42 -2.64 -10.49
CA ALA A 160 23.67 -2.54 -9.25
C ALA A 160 23.78 -1.15 -8.59
N GLU A 161 24.98 -0.58 -8.54
CA GLU A 161 25.23 0.78 -8.04
C GLU A 161 24.43 1.82 -8.86
N ASP A 162 24.35 1.65 -10.19
CA ASP A 162 23.51 2.50 -11.05
C ASP A 162 22.01 2.37 -10.74
N GLN A 163 21.50 1.16 -10.54
CA GLN A 163 20.09 0.95 -10.16
C GLN A 163 19.79 1.52 -8.77
N LEU A 164 20.70 1.37 -7.81
CA LEU A 164 20.55 1.96 -6.48
C LEU A 164 20.51 3.50 -6.56
N ARG A 165 21.35 4.11 -7.42
CA ARG A 165 21.31 5.56 -7.66
C ARG A 165 19.95 6.00 -8.22
N ARG A 166 19.42 5.28 -9.22
CA ARG A 166 18.07 5.54 -9.77
C ARG A 166 16.97 5.34 -8.73
N ALA A 167 17.13 4.38 -7.82
CA ALA A 167 16.20 4.18 -6.71
C ALA A 167 16.19 5.39 -5.77
N GLN A 168 17.36 5.92 -5.42
CA GLN A 168 17.51 7.11 -4.58
C GLN A 168 16.99 8.38 -5.28
N GLU A 169 17.23 8.53 -6.59
CA GLU A 169 16.66 9.63 -7.39
C GLU A 169 15.14 9.56 -7.41
N ALA A 170 14.57 8.40 -7.75
CA ALA A 170 13.12 8.19 -7.74
C ALA A 170 12.52 8.46 -6.34
N TYR A 171 13.23 8.11 -5.27
CA TYR A 171 12.81 8.42 -3.90
C TYR A 171 12.79 9.93 -3.62
N ARG A 172 13.84 10.65 -4.00
CA ARG A 172 13.92 12.13 -3.87
C ARG A 172 12.80 12.82 -4.65
N GLU A 173 12.45 12.26 -5.80
CA GLU A 173 11.35 12.74 -6.64
C GLU A 173 9.97 12.20 -6.24
N THR A 174 9.85 11.59 -5.06
CA THR A 174 8.57 11.10 -4.52
C THR A 174 7.92 9.99 -5.36
N ARG A 175 8.66 9.35 -6.26
CA ARG A 175 8.23 8.23 -7.12
C ARG A 175 8.44 6.88 -6.41
N LEU A 176 7.79 6.70 -5.25
CA LEU A 176 8.03 5.58 -4.31
C LEU A 176 7.99 4.20 -4.97
N ARG A 177 6.97 3.93 -5.81
CA ARG A 177 6.85 2.64 -6.52
C ARG A 177 8.05 2.36 -7.44
N GLN A 178 8.54 3.38 -8.13
CA GLN A 178 9.71 3.25 -9.00
C GLN A 178 10.98 3.07 -8.16
N SER A 179 11.08 3.78 -7.03
CA SER A 179 12.19 3.62 -6.09
C SER A 179 12.30 2.18 -5.56
N ILE A 180 11.19 1.61 -5.07
CA ILE A 180 11.13 0.21 -4.61
C ILE A 180 11.61 -0.74 -5.71
N ARG A 181 11.09 -0.57 -6.94
CA ARG A 181 11.47 -1.41 -8.09
C ARG A 181 12.97 -1.37 -8.35
N PHE A 182 13.57 -0.17 -8.42
CA PHE A 182 15.00 -0.02 -8.66
C PHE A 182 15.85 -0.56 -7.48
N ALA A 183 15.41 -0.37 -6.24
CA ALA A 183 16.10 -0.89 -5.05
C ALA A 183 16.13 -2.43 -5.03
N VAL A 184 15.00 -3.08 -5.34
CA VAL A 184 14.91 -4.54 -5.44
C VAL A 184 15.83 -5.07 -6.54
N VAL A 185 15.84 -4.44 -7.73
CA VAL A 185 16.73 -4.81 -8.83
C VAL A 185 18.20 -4.63 -8.41
N ALA A 186 18.55 -3.52 -7.77
CA ALA A 186 19.91 -3.29 -7.27
C ALA A 186 20.34 -4.40 -6.29
N ARG A 187 19.49 -4.76 -5.33
CA ARG A 187 19.78 -5.81 -4.35
C ARG A 187 20.01 -7.17 -5.00
N ASP A 188 19.22 -7.54 -6.01
CA ASP A 188 19.42 -8.78 -6.78
C ASP A 188 20.76 -8.77 -7.54
N LEU A 189 21.10 -7.66 -8.18
CA LEU A 189 22.37 -7.52 -8.91
C LEU A 189 23.59 -7.58 -7.97
N ILE A 190 23.50 -7.01 -6.76
CA ILE A 190 24.57 -7.11 -5.74
C ILE A 190 24.78 -8.58 -5.33
N ARG A 191 23.69 -9.32 -5.10
CA ARG A 191 23.77 -10.76 -4.78
C ARG A 191 24.46 -11.54 -5.89
N ARG A 192 24.10 -11.30 -7.15
CA ARG A 192 24.76 -11.92 -8.32
C ARG A 192 26.24 -11.56 -8.42
N ALA A 193 26.59 -10.33 -8.09
CA ALA A 193 27.98 -9.85 -8.11
C ALA A 193 28.83 -10.58 -7.04
N LEU A 194 28.32 -10.67 -5.81
CA LEU A 194 28.95 -11.44 -4.72
C LEU A 194 29.14 -12.91 -5.11
N ASP A 195 28.10 -13.52 -5.66
CA ASP A 195 28.12 -14.90 -6.13
C ASP A 195 29.17 -15.15 -7.21
N ALA A 196 29.28 -14.25 -8.18
CA ALA A 196 30.30 -14.32 -9.22
C ALA A 196 31.71 -14.17 -8.64
N SER A 197 31.88 -13.34 -7.60
CA SER A 197 33.18 -13.03 -6.97
C SER A 197 33.79 -14.22 -6.22
N ARG A 198 32.98 -15.00 -5.51
CA ARG A 198 33.43 -16.14 -4.69
C ARG A 198 34.01 -17.29 -5.49
N GLY A 199 33.84 -17.27 -6.80
CA GLY A 199 34.25 -18.37 -7.66
C GLY A 199 33.56 -19.70 -7.42
N SER A 200 32.54 -19.70 -6.57
CA SER A 200 31.69 -20.83 -6.35
C SER A 200 30.85 -21.08 -7.61
N GLY A 201 31.31 -21.96 -8.48
CA GLY A 201 30.48 -23.15 -8.73
C GLY A 201 30.80 -24.18 -7.63
N PRO A 202 29.95 -25.15 -7.29
CA PRO A 202 28.50 -25.27 -7.34
C PRO A 202 27.97 -25.50 -5.90
N ASP A 203 27.64 -24.45 -5.15
CA ASP A 203 26.50 -24.58 -4.22
C ASP A 203 25.34 -23.74 -4.73
N GLU A 204 25.15 -23.83 -6.06
CA GLU A 204 23.94 -23.39 -6.73
C GLU A 204 22.71 -24.03 -6.06
N VAL A 205 22.87 -25.26 -5.56
CA VAL A 205 21.85 -26.00 -4.84
C VAL A 205 21.52 -25.35 -3.48
N GLY A 206 22.52 -25.02 -2.65
CA GLY A 206 22.27 -24.33 -1.38
C GLY A 206 21.74 -22.91 -1.55
N ARG A 207 22.21 -22.17 -2.56
CA ARG A 207 21.70 -20.82 -2.88
C ARG A 207 20.25 -20.84 -3.34
N VAL A 208 19.91 -21.70 -4.30
CA VAL A 208 18.53 -21.84 -4.78
C VAL A 208 17.60 -22.25 -3.64
N ARG A 209 18.07 -23.09 -2.70
CA ARG A 209 17.31 -23.40 -1.49
C ARG A 209 17.03 -22.18 -0.62
N SER A 210 18.06 -21.38 -0.34
CA SER A 210 17.89 -20.14 0.44
C SER A 210 16.92 -19.18 -0.24
N ASP A 211 17.01 -19.03 -1.57
CA ASP A 211 16.07 -18.22 -2.34
C ASP A 211 14.63 -18.73 -2.29
N LEU A 212 14.44 -20.05 -2.34
CA LEU A 212 13.16 -20.70 -2.19
C LEU A 212 12.56 -20.40 -0.80
N GLU A 213 13.34 -20.62 0.26
CA GLU A 213 12.92 -20.39 1.66
C GLU A 213 12.58 -18.91 1.91
N GLN A 214 13.36 -17.97 1.37
CA GLN A 214 13.06 -16.53 1.44
C GLN A 214 11.74 -16.18 0.74
N THR A 215 11.51 -16.74 -0.46
CA THR A 215 10.27 -16.51 -1.21
C THR A 215 9.06 -17.14 -0.51
N ASP A 216 9.22 -18.29 0.15
CA ASP A 216 8.16 -18.88 0.98
C ASP A 216 7.80 -17.97 2.17
N GLY A 217 8.82 -17.41 2.84
CA GLY A 217 8.61 -16.42 3.91
C GLY A 217 7.84 -15.19 3.43
N LEU A 218 8.21 -14.65 2.26
CA LEU A 218 7.50 -13.54 1.63
C LEU A 218 6.03 -13.90 1.33
N LEU A 219 5.78 -15.09 0.78
CA LEU A 219 4.41 -15.54 0.47
C LEU A 219 3.56 -15.67 1.74
N LEU A 220 4.13 -16.17 2.84
CA LEU A 220 3.44 -16.24 4.14
C LEU A 220 3.07 -14.85 4.67
N GLU A 221 3.96 -13.86 4.50
CA GLU A 221 3.68 -12.46 4.85
C GLU A 221 2.51 -11.90 4.02
N VAL A 222 2.53 -12.11 2.69
CA VAL A 222 1.42 -11.67 1.82
C VAL A 222 0.10 -12.31 2.23
N GLU A 223 0.10 -13.60 2.57
CA GLU A 223 -1.10 -14.30 3.03
C GLU A 223 -1.60 -13.83 4.39
N ALA A 224 -0.70 -13.42 5.30
CA ALA A 224 -1.08 -12.79 6.55
C ALA A 224 -1.79 -11.46 6.28
N SER A 225 -1.21 -10.60 5.44
CA SER A 225 -1.83 -9.32 5.05
C SER A 225 -3.19 -9.50 4.36
N LEU A 226 -3.35 -10.53 3.53
CA LEU A 226 -4.66 -10.84 2.90
C LEU A 226 -5.71 -11.29 3.93
N ARG A 227 -5.32 -12.08 4.94
CA ARG A 227 -6.23 -12.54 6.00
C ARG A 227 -6.73 -11.41 6.89
N GLU A 228 -5.96 -10.34 7.02
CA GLU A 228 -6.35 -9.11 7.72
C GLU A 228 -7.43 -8.31 6.96
N GLY A 229 -7.93 -8.84 5.83
CA GLY A 229 -9.07 -8.28 5.11
C GLY A 229 -8.70 -7.24 4.06
N LEU A 230 -7.40 -7.10 3.75
CA LEU A 230 -6.89 -6.06 2.88
C LEU A 230 -6.93 -6.41 1.38
N GLY A 231 -7.44 -7.58 0.96
CA GLY A 231 -7.43 -7.95 -0.45
C GLY A 231 -8.59 -8.79 -0.97
N GLY A 232 -9.08 -8.39 -2.13
CA GLY A 232 -10.17 -9.03 -2.87
C GLY A 232 -9.78 -10.35 -3.55
N SER A 233 -10.77 -11.00 -4.18
CA SER A 233 -10.60 -12.29 -4.88
C SER A 233 -9.48 -12.28 -5.92
N ASP A 234 -9.22 -11.14 -6.53
CA ASP A 234 -8.16 -10.97 -7.53
C ASP A 234 -6.78 -11.07 -6.90
N LEU A 235 -6.55 -10.43 -5.75
CA LEU A 235 -5.28 -10.50 -5.03
C LEU A 235 -5.05 -11.90 -4.46
N GLN A 236 -6.11 -12.56 -3.97
CA GLN A 236 -6.05 -13.97 -3.59
C GLN A 236 -5.64 -14.85 -4.78
N THR A 237 -6.22 -14.61 -5.97
CA THR A 237 -5.86 -15.33 -7.21
C THR A 237 -4.40 -15.07 -7.61
N MET A 238 -3.90 -13.83 -7.45
CA MET A 238 -2.50 -13.50 -7.72
C MET A 238 -1.53 -14.22 -6.78
N VAL A 239 -1.82 -14.26 -5.47
CA VAL A 239 -1.02 -15.01 -4.49
C VAL A 239 -1.06 -16.49 -4.80
N GLN A 240 -2.23 -17.05 -5.07
CA GLN A 240 -2.36 -18.47 -5.41
C GLN A 240 -1.49 -18.84 -6.62
N ARG A 241 -1.48 -18.01 -7.67
CA ARG A 241 -0.59 -18.19 -8.83
C ARG A 241 0.89 -18.07 -8.46
N ALA A 242 1.25 -17.19 -7.53
CA ALA A 242 2.62 -17.08 -7.04
C ALA A 242 3.05 -18.35 -6.29
N LYS A 243 2.20 -18.89 -5.43
CA LYS A 243 2.41 -20.17 -4.72
C LYS A 243 2.55 -21.33 -5.70
N GLU A 244 1.69 -21.44 -6.70
CA GLU A 244 1.80 -22.48 -7.74
C GLU A 244 3.13 -22.43 -8.52
N VAL A 245 3.64 -21.22 -8.80
CA VAL A 245 4.96 -21.04 -9.41
C VAL A 245 6.06 -21.46 -8.43
N GLN A 246 5.95 -21.11 -7.16
CA GLN A 246 6.89 -21.48 -6.11
C GLN A 246 6.92 -22.99 -5.84
N ASP A 247 5.77 -23.67 -5.86
CA ASP A 247 5.67 -25.13 -5.75
C ASP A 247 6.33 -25.85 -6.94
N ARG A 248 6.20 -25.28 -8.15
CA ARG A 248 6.94 -25.77 -9.33
C ARG A 248 8.43 -25.52 -9.19
N SER A 249 8.82 -24.42 -8.55
CA SER A 249 10.21 -24.10 -8.25
C SER A 249 10.83 -25.14 -7.30
N TRP A 250 10.15 -25.47 -6.20
CA TRP A 250 10.56 -26.53 -5.27
C TRP A 250 10.66 -27.90 -5.94
N ARG A 251 9.72 -28.25 -6.83
CA ARG A 251 9.80 -29.50 -7.61
C ARG A 251 11.03 -29.52 -8.51
N ALA A 252 11.26 -28.46 -9.29
CA ALA A 252 12.46 -28.35 -10.13
C ALA A 252 13.76 -28.45 -9.32
N TYR A 253 13.78 -27.90 -8.11
CA TYR A 253 14.91 -28.00 -7.20
C TYR A 253 15.18 -29.46 -6.76
N ARG A 254 14.15 -30.19 -6.32
CA ARG A 254 14.25 -31.60 -5.91
C ARG A 254 14.65 -32.51 -7.07
N ASP A 255 14.24 -32.18 -8.30
CA ASP A 255 14.60 -32.90 -9.52
C ASP A 255 16.05 -32.62 -9.99
N GLY A 256 16.84 -31.86 -9.21
CA GLY A 256 18.22 -31.52 -9.58
C GLY A 256 18.33 -30.47 -10.69
N LYS A 257 17.32 -29.61 -10.87
CA LYS A 257 17.29 -28.54 -11.89
C LYS A 257 17.38 -27.14 -11.25
N PRO A 258 18.50 -26.77 -10.61
CA PRO A 258 18.62 -25.54 -9.82
C PRO A 258 18.41 -24.26 -10.64
N LYS A 259 18.93 -24.18 -11.88
CA LYS A 259 18.68 -23.03 -12.78
C LYS A 259 17.19 -22.78 -13.05
N GLN A 260 16.42 -23.85 -13.24
CA GLN A 260 14.99 -23.74 -13.50
C GLN A 260 14.25 -23.30 -12.24
N ALA A 261 14.60 -23.87 -11.08
CA ALA A 261 14.07 -23.44 -9.78
C ALA A 261 14.39 -21.95 -9.52
N SER A 262 15.64 -21.51 -9.69
CA SER A 262 16.01 -20.09 -9.54
C SER A 262 15.13 -19.15 -10.38
N ARG A 263 14.90 -19.48 -11.66
CA ARG A 263 14.01 -18.69 -12.52
C ARG A 263 12.56 -18.67 -12.00
N LEU A 264 12.02 -19.82 -11.61
CA LEU A 264 10.64 -19.92 -11.13
C LEU A 264 10.45 -19.18 -9.80
N THR A 265 11.37 -19.31 -8.84
CA THR A 265 11.26 -18.61 -7.55
C THR A 265 11.33 -17.10 -7.71
N ASN A 266 12.14 -16.58 -8.63
CA ASN A 266 12.14 -15.15 -8.94
C ASN A 266 10.80 -14.67 -9.51
N ILE A 267 10.17 -15.43 -10.40
CA ILE A 267 8.82 -15.12 -10.92
C ILE A 267 7.78 -15.15 -9.78
N ALA A 268 7.86 -16.11 -8.87
CA ALA A 268 6.98 -16.17 -7.71
C ALA A 268 7.16 -14.95 -6.79
N ARG A 269 8.42 -14.58 -6.52
CA ARG A 269 8.80 -13.43 -5.70
C ARG A 269 8.31 -12.12 -6.30
N GLU A 270 8.51 -11.90 -7.60
CA GLU A 270 7.99 -10.71 -8.30
C GLU A 270 6.46 -10.59 -8.18
N ARG A 271 5.74 -11.71 -8.32
CA ARG A 271 4.28 -11.74 -8.15
C ARG A 271 3.86 -11.46 -6.72
N ALA A 272 4.55 -12.02 -5.74
CA ALA A 272 4.28 -11.76 -4.32
C ALA A 272 4.51 -10.28 -3.98
N LEU A 273 5.62 -9.70 -4.43
CA LEU A 273 5.90 -8.26 -4.28
C LEU A 273 4.86 -7.38 -4.98
N ALA A 274 4.36 -7.78 -6.15
CA ALA A 274 3.29 -7.05 -6.83
C ALA A 274 1.99 -7.07 -6.01
N VAL A 275 1.65 -8.21 -5.38
CA VAL A 275 0.50 -8.27 -4.47
C VAL A 275 0.69 -7.37 -3.26
N LEU A 276 1.85 -7.40 -2.60
CA LEU A 276 2.14 -6.48 -1.49
C LEU A 276 1.99 -5.02 -1.91
N LEU A 277 2.47 -4.66 -3.10
CA LEU A 277 2.31 -3.32 -3.63
C LEU A 277 0.84 -2.95 -3.84
N HIS A 278 0.01 -3.91 -4.30
CA HIS A 278 -1.43 -3.69 -4.45
C HIS A 278 -2.14 -3.59 -3.10
N LEU A 279 -1.77 -4.41 -2.12
CA LEU A 279 -2.30 -4.36 -0.75
C LEU A 279 -1.98 -3.02 -0.08
N GLN A 280 -0.77 -2.51 -0.30
CA GLN A 280 -0.36 -1.19 0.17
C GLN A 280 -1.00 -0.05 -0.64
N ALA A 281 -1.55 -0.34 -1.81
CA ALA A 281 -2.22 0.60 -2.70
C ALA A 281 -3.74 0.40 -2.69
N ALA A 282 -4.33 0.07 -1.54
CA ALA A 282 -5.77 0.11 -1.37
C ALA A 282 -6.26 1.46 -1.92
N PRO A 283 -7.21 1.46 -2.88
CA PRO A 283 -7.73 2.70 -3.44
C PRO A 283 -8.31 3.49 -2.27
N ASP A 284 -7.81 4.71 -2.11
CA ASP A 284 -8.36 5.61 -1.14
C ASP A 284 -9.89 5.74 -1.40
N PRO A 285 -10.76 5.56 -0.38
CA PRO A 285 -12.16 5.90 -0.46
C PRO A 285 -12.48 7.24 -1.15
N GLN A 286 -11.68 8.29 -0.94
CA GLN A 286 -11.93 9.58 -1.59
C GLN A 286 -11.54 9.56 -3.07
N ASP A 287 -10.39 8.98 -3.44
CA ASP A 287 -10.02 8.74 -4.84
C ASP A 287 -11.07 7.90 -5.58
N LEU A 288 -11.62 6.87 -4.92
CA LEU A 288 -12.70 6.07 -5.49
C LEU A 288 -13.98 6.90 -5.66
N GLN A 289 -14.36 7.70 -4.65
CA GLN A 289 -15.51 8.60 -4.76
C GLN A 289 -15.36 9.62 -5.89
N ALA A 290 -14.17 10.21 -6.04
CA ALA A 290 -13.85 11.12 -7.13
C ALA A 290 -13.99 10.42 -8.49
N SER A 291 -13.50 9.18 -8.59
CA SER A 291 -13.62 8.35 -9.78
C SER A 291 -15.08 8.01 -10.13
N LEU A 292 -15.93 7.71 -9.14
CA LEU A 292 -17.37 7.48 -9.32
C LEU A 292 -18.07 8.74 -9.85
N ASN A 293 -17.74 9.92 -9.31
CA ASN A 293 -18.29 11.18 -9.79
C ASN A 293 -17.92 11.43 -11.26
N LEU A 294 -16.66 11.16 -11.65
CA LEU A 294 -16.22 11.27 -13.05
C LEU A 294 -16.96 10.28 -13.97
N LEU A 295 -17.16 9.03 -13.53
CA LEU A 295 -17.92 8.03 -14.29
C LEU A 295 -19.39 8.44 -14.45
N SER A 296 -20.01 9.05 -13.44
CA SER A 296 -21.37 9.60 -13.55
C SER A 296 -21.45 10.69 -14.61
N SER A 297 -20.52 11.65 -14.61
CA SER A 297 -20.46 12.69 -15.64
C SER A 297 -20.19 12.11 -17.04
N LEU A 298 -19.33 11.09 -17.15
CA LEU A 298 -19.06 10.40 -18.41
C LEU A 298 -20.32 9.67 -18.92
N TYR A 299 -21.05 8.98 -18.05
CA TYR A 299 -22.32 8.34 -18.39
C TYR A 299 -23.32 9.34 -18.97
N GLU A 300 -23.53 10.46 -18.30
CA GLU A 300 -24.45 11.51 -18.76
C GLU A 300 -24.03 12.07 -20.14
N SER A 301 -22.73 12.29 -20.34
CA SER A 301 -22.19 12.75 -21.61
C SER A 301 -22.43 11.76 -22.75
N ILE A 302 -22.13 10.47 -22.53
CA ILE A 302 -22.31 9.42 -23.55
C ILE A 302 -23.80 9.19 -23.80
N GLN A 303 -24.63 9.21 -22.76
CA GLN A 303 -26.08 9.09 -22.89
C GLN A 303 -26.65 10.22 -23.75
N SER A 304 -26.20 11.45 -23.54
CA SER A 304 -26.61 12.58 -24.38
C SER A 304 -26.19 12.43 -25.83
N ALA A 305 -24.96 11.95 -26.09
CA ALA A 305 -24.46 11.72 -27.45
C ALA A 305 -25.17 10.56 -28.16
N ALA A 306 -25.54 9.52 -27.41
CA ALA A 306 -26.27 8.37 -27.93
C ALA A 306 -27.75 8.65 -28.22
N ALA A 307 -28.31 9.75 -27.71
CA ALA A 307 -29.74 10.05 -27.84
C ALA A 307 -30.24 10.16 -29.28
N SER A 308 -29.36 10.52 -30.22
CA SER A 308 -29.66 10.61 -31.66
C SER A 308 -29.29 9.34 -32.45
N VAL A 309 -28.72 8.32 -31.81
CA VAL A 309 -28.24 7.10 -32.46
C VAL A 309 -29.24 5.98 -32.20
N ASP A 310 -29.90 5.49 -33.25
CA ASP A 310 -30.85 4.38 -33.17
C ASP A 310 -30.14 3.01 -33.16
N ASP A 311 -29.30 2.79 -32.15
CA ASP A 311 -28.56 1.53 -31.96
C ASP A 311 -28.90 0.90 -30.59
N GLU A 312 -29.62 -0.21 -30.63
CA GLU A 312 -30.02 -0.96 -29.43
C GLU A 312 -28.82 -1.50 -28.65
N SER A 313 -27.71 -1.83 -29.31
CA SER A 313 -26.52 -2.35 -28.63
C SER A 313 -25.86 -1.28 -27.75
N ILE A 314 -25.83 -0.02 -28.21
CA ILE A 314 -25.34 1.12 -27.42
C ILE A 314 -26.24 1.35 -26.20
N ARG A 315 -27.57 1.28 -26.39
CA ARG A 315 -28.54 1.41 -25.28
C ARG A 315 -28.34 0.34 -24.21
N GLN A 316 -28.12 -0.91 -24.61
CA GLN A 316 -27.87 -2.02 -23.67
C GLN A 316 -26.55 -1.85 -22.91
N LEU A 317 -25.47 -1.42 -23.58
CA LEU A 317 -24.18 -1.13 -22.92
C LEU A 317 -24.33 0.00 -21.89
N LEU A 318 -25.03 1.08 -22.23
CA LEU A 318 -25.30 2.20 -21.33
C LEU A 318 -26.14 1.78 -20.12
N LEU A 319 -27.19 0.98 -20.32
CA LEU A 319 -28.03 0.48 -19.23
C LEU A 319 -27.20 -0.34 -18.22
N ARG A 320 -26.45 -1.33 -18.72
CA ARG A 320 -25.58 -2.16 -17.87
C ARG A 320 -24.47 -1.35 -17.20
N GLY A 321 -23.87 -0.40 -17.93
CA GLY A 321 -22.87 0.52 -17.39
C GLY A 321 -23.42 1.32 -16.20
N ARG A 322 -24.65 1.83 -16.30
CA ARG A 322 -25.34 2.53 -15.21
C ARG A 322 -25.66 1.62 -14.02
N GLU A 323 -26.10 0.38 -14.28
CA GLU A 323 -26.36 -0.59 -13.21
C GLU A 323 -25.11 -0.86 -12.37
N HIS A 324 -23.97 -1.05 -13.02
CA HIS A 324 -22.67 -1.21 -12.37
C HIS A 324 -22.26 0.05 -11.59
N LEU A 325 -22.46 1.25 -12.15
CA LEU A 325 -22.16 2.51 -11.45
C LEU A 325 -22.99 2.66 -10.16
N LEU A 326 -24.30 2.45 -10.23
CA LEU A 326 -25.20 2.52 -9.07
C LEU A 326 -24.87 1.45 -8.02
N LYS A 327 -24.38 0.28 -8.45
CA LYS A 327 -23.92 -0.76 -7.54
C LYS A 327 -22.60 -0.35 -6.88
N ALA A 328 -21.68 0.26 -7.62
CA ALA A 328 -20.43 0.79 -7.10
C ALA A 328 -20.68 1.85 -6.00
N GLU A 329 -21.58 2.79 -6.24
CA GLU A 329 -21.98 3.82 -5.26
C GLU A 329 -22.58 3.21 -3.98
N ARG A 330 -23.43 2.17 -4.13
CA ARG A 330 -24.00 1.47 -2.98
C ARG A 330 -22.96 0.71 -2.17
N GLU A 331 -22.05 0.00 -2.83
CA GLU A 331 -20.95 -0.71 -2.16
C GLU A 331 -20.00 0.30 -1.48
N MET A 332 -19.77 1.46 -2.11
CA MET A 332 -18.97 2.56 -1.56
C MET A 332 -19.60 3.14 -0.30
N ALA A 333 -20.90 3.43 -0.34
CA ALA A 333 -21.67 3.90 0.82
C ALA A 333 -21.72 2.85 1.95
N ALA A 334 -21.65 1.56 1.62
CA ALA A 334 -21.54 0.47 2.58
C ALA A 334 -20.11 0.24 3.10
N GLY A 335 -19.13 1.06 2.70
CA GLY A 335 -17.72 0.95 3.11
C GLY A 335 -16.96 -0.21 2.46
N LYS A 336 -17.53 -0.85 1.43
CA LYS A 336 -16.94 -2.00 0.73
C LYS A 336 -16.15 -1.52 -0.49
N ILE A 337 -15.04 -0.83 -0.21
CA ILE A 337 -14.24 -0.08 -1.18
C ILE A 337 -13.79 -0.93 -2.38
N GLU A 338 -13.30 -2.16 -2.15
CA GLU A 338 -12.86 -3.02 -3.24
C GLU A 338 -14.01 -3.45 -4.17
N ARG A 339 -15.18 -3.77 -3.60
CA ARG A 339 -16.36 -4.12 -4.40
C ARG A 339 -16.81 -2.91 -5.21
N ALA A 340 -16.82 -1.74 -4.59
CA ALA A 340 -17.12 -0.50 -5.27
C ALA A 340 -16.14 -0.23 -6.43
N LEU A 341 -14.83 -0.42 -6.22
CA LEU A 341 -13.83 -0.27 -7.28
C LEU A 341 -14.06 -1.25 -8.44
N ASN A 342 -14.38 -2.52 -8.14
CA ASN A 342 -14.62 -3.52 -9.18
C ASN A 342 -15.85 -3.18 -10.03
N GLU A 343 -16.94 -2.76 -9.37
CA GLU A 343 -18.15 -2.30 -10.06
C GLU A 343 -17.91 -1.02 -10.87
N ALA A 344 -17.10 -0.09 -10.35
CA ALA A 344 -16.70 1.12 -11.07
C ALA A 344 -15.92 0.80 -12.35
N ARG A 345 -14.97 -0.14 -12.29
CA ARG A 345 -14.20 -0.60 -13.48
C ARG A 345 -15.07 -1.30 -14.51
N ALA A 346 -16.04 -2.12 -14.06
CA ALA A 346 -17.00 -2.75 -14.95
C ALA A 346 -17.87 -1.72 -15.67
N SER A 347 -18.31 -0.68 -14.96
CA SER A 347 -19.01 0.47 -15.54
C SER A 347 -18.14 1.17 -16.57
N GLU A 348 -16.91 1.56 -16.22
CA GLU A 348 -15.99 2.26 -17.13
C GLU A 348 -15.77 1.50 -18.45
N ALA A 349 -15.54 0.19 -18.38
CA ALA A 349 -15.32 -0.63 -19.56
C ALA A 349 -16.53 -0.61 -20.52
N LEU A 350 -17.75 -0.74 -19.98
CA LEU A 350 -18.99 -0.70 -20.76
C LEU A 350 -19.25 0.69 -21.36
N LEU A 351 -18.99 1.75 -20.60
CA LEU A 351 -19.14 3.13 -21.08
C LEU A 351 -18.14 3.45 -22.19
N ARG A 352 -16.89 3.01 -22.04
CA ARG A 352 -15.87 3.17 -23.10
C ARG A 352 -16.29 2.44 -24.37
N GLU A 353 -16.72 1.19 -24.27
CA GLU A 353 -17.21 0.43 -25.42
C GLU A 353 -18.42 1.11 -26.09
N ALA A 354 -19.36 1.64 -25.30
CA ALA A 354 -20.48 2.41 -25.85
C ALA A 354 -20.00 3.66 -26.60
N SER A 355 -19.03 4.40 -26.04
CA SER A 355 -18.50 5.62 -26.65
C SER A 355 -17.78 5.37 -27.98
N GLU A 356 -17.07 4.25 -28.10
CA GLU A 356 -16.36 3.87 -29.34
C GLU A 356 -17.32 3.50 -30.49
N ARG A 357 -18.56 3.11 -30.16
CA ARG A 357 -19.60 2.77 -31.14
C ARG A 357 -20.43 3.97 -31.59
N ILE A 358 -20.36 5.10 -30.88
CA ILE A 358 -21.04 6.32 -31.29
C ILE A 358 -20.25 6.93 -32.46
N PRO A 359 -20.86 7.11 -33.65
CA PRO A 359 -20.17 7.72 -34.77
C PRO A 359 -19.71 9.13 -34.40
N SER A 360 -18.45 9.45 -34.72
CA SER A 360 -17.94 10.80 -34.57
C SER A 360 -18.72 11.76 -35.48
N PRO A 361 -19.08 12.96 -35.01
CA PRO A 361 -19.87 13.93 -35.77
C PRO A 361 -19.20 14.40 -37.07
#